data_AF-A0A8S8Z8A8-F1
#
_entry.id   AF-A0A8S8Z8A8-F1
#
_cell.length_a   1.000
_cell.length_b   1.000
_cell.length_c   1.000
_cell.angle_alpha   90.00
_cell.angle_beta   90.00
_cell.angle_gamma   90.00
#
_symmetry.space_group_name_H-M   'P 1'
#
loop_
_entity.id
_entity.type
_entity.pdbx_description
1 polymer ?
#
loop_
_entity_poly.entity_id
_entity_poly.type
_entity_poly.pdbx_seq_one_letter_code
_entity_poly.pdbx_strand_id
1 'polypeptide(L)'
;MIIDLHLNEKTVIIVGAGNEALKRIKLLESEGCKIIVIGEKPNSEITKLSQKKKITLKKIKITSMLFLKKYKPFLVIASTTDSL
;
A
#
# COMPACT_ATOMS: atom_id res chain seq x y z
N MET A 1 17.01 -8.71 15.79
CA MET A 1 16.20 -7.87 16.68
C MET A 1 14.80 -7.79 16.10
N ILE A 2 13.77 -8.11 16.89
CA ILE A 2 12.35 -8.01 16.49
C ILE A 2 11.78 -6.77 17.19
N ILE A 3 11.04 -5.94 16.46
CA ILE A 3 10.45 -4.70 16.97
C ILE A 3 8.97 -4.62 16.60
N ASP A 4 8.16 -4.06 17.49
CA ASP A 4 6.80 -3.62 17.18
C ASP A 4 6.84 -2.21 16.58
N LEU A 5 6.16 -2.01 15.44
CA LEU A 5 6.17 -0.77 14.69
C LEU A 5 5.04 0.20 15.10
N HIS A 6 4.04 -0.25 15.88
CA HIS A 6 2.87 0.51 16.31
C HIS A 6 2.27 1.35 15.16
N LEU A 7 1.59 0.69 14.21
CA LEU A 7 1.19 1.33 12.94
C LEU A 7 -0.11 2.14 13.01
N ASN A 8 -0.80 2.16 14.14
CA ASN A 8 -2.08 2.86 14.31
C ASN A 8 -1.98 4.33 13.86
N GLU A 9 -2.93 4.77 13.04
CA GLU A 9 -3.01 6.12 12.43
C GLU A 9 -1.86 6.53 11.50
N LYS A 10 -0.79 5.73 11.41
CA LYS A 10 0.37 5.99 10.55
C LYS A 10 0.04 5.69 9.08
N THR A 11 0.66 6.44 8.18
CA THR A 11 0.50 6.24 6.74
C THR A 11 1.44 5.15 6.24
N VAL A 12 0.88 4.09 5.66
CA VAL A 12 1.62 3.00 5.01
C VAL A 12 1.33 3.03 3.52
N ILE A 13 2.38 3.08 2.71
CA ILE A 13 2.28 3.01 1.25
C ILE A 13 2.68 1.62 0.79
N ILE A 14 1.80 0.99 0.00
CA ILE A 14 2.11 -0.24 -0.72
C ILE A 14 2.26 0.12 -2.20
N VAL A 15 3.42 -0.18 -2.76
CA VAL A 15 3.75 -0.02 -4.17
C VAL A 15 3.56 -1.37 -4.88
N GLY A 16 2.75 -1.39 -5.91
CA GLY A 16 2.23 -2.61 -6.53
C GLY A 16 0.79 -2.89 -6.10
N ALA A 17 0.04 -3.53 -6.99
CA ALA A 17 -1.39 -3.80 -6.76
C ALA A 17 -1.79 -5.24 -7.17
N GLY A 18 -0.81 -6.16 -7.20
CA GLY A 18 -1.02 -7.59 -7.46
C GLY A 18 -1.36 -8.39 -6.20
N ASN A 19 -1.17 -9.71 -6.27
CA ASN A 19 -1.47 -10.63 -5.17
C ASN A 19 -0.58 -10.41 -3.94
N GLU A 20 0.69 -10.03 -4.13
CA GLU A 20 1.58 -9.71 -3.00
C GLU A 20 1.11 -8.47 -2.25
N ALA A 21 0.69 -7.42 -2.96
CA ALA A 21 0.10 -6.23 -2.35
C ALA A 21 -1.16 -6.60 -1.54
N LEU A 22 -2.02 -7.47 -2.06
CA LEU A 22 -3.21 -7.95 -1.36
C LEU A 22 -2.88 -8.66 -0.03
N LYS A 23 -1.85 -9.51 -0.01
CA LYS A 23 -1.38 -10.16 1.23
C LYS A 23 -0.92 -9.12 2.27
N ARG A 24 -0.18 -8.10 1.84
CA ARG A 24 0.29 -7.02 2.72
C ARG A 24 -0.86 -6.17 3.25
N ILE A 25 -1.87 -5.87 2.43
CA ILE A 25 -3.08 -5.15 2.86
C ILE A 25 -3.80 -5.94 3.95
N LYS A 26 -4.03 -7.25 3.75
CA LYS A 26 -4.73 -8.10 4.73
C LYS A 26 -3.98 -8.16 6.07
N LEU A 27 -2.65 -8.21 6.03
CA LEU A 27 -1.82 -8.19 7.24
C LEU A 27 -1.92 -6.85 8.01
N LEU A 28 -2.05 -5.73 7.28
CA LEU A 28 -2.07 -4.39 7.86
C LEU A 28 -3.48 -3.89 8.23
N GLU A 29 -4.53 -4.57 7.77
CA GLU A 29 -5.93 -4.17 7.98
C GLU A 29 -6.30 -4.15 9.47
N SER A 30 -5.72 -5.05 10.28
CA SER A 30 -5.91 -5.11 11.73
C SER A 30 -5.15 -4.03 12.52
N GLU A 31 -4.20 -3.33 11.89
CA GLU A 31 -3.25 -2.47 12.59
C GLU A 31 -3.69 -1.00 12.72
N GLY A 32 -4.91 -0.66 12.26
CA GLY A 32 -5.45 0.71 12.35
C GLY A 32 -4.70 1.76 11.52
N CYS A 33 -3.82 1.33 10.62
CA CYS A 33 -3.00 2.21 9.80
C CYS A 33 -3.75 2.75 8.57
N LYS A 34 -3.31 3.89 8.04
CA LYS A 34 -3.84 4.47 6.80
C LYS A 34 -3.12 3.85 5.61
N ILE A 35 -3.77 2.92 4.93
CA ILE A 35 -3.19 2.20 3.79
C ILE A 35 -3.46 2.94 2.48
N ILE A 36 -2.39 3.27 1.76
CA ILE A 36 -2.43 3.81 0.40
C ILE A 36 -1.76 2.81 -0.54
N VAL A 37 -2.50 2.30 -1.52
CA VAL A 37 -2.01 1.36 -2.53
C VAL A 37 -1.82 2.10 -3.84
N ILE A 38 -0.65 1.94 -4.46
CA ILE A 38 -0.28 2.61 -5.72
C ILE A 38 0.15 1.55 -6.72
N GLY A 39 -0.54 1.47 -7.85
CA GLY A 39 -0.17 0.54 -8.93
C GLY A 39 -1.15 0.59 -10.10
N GLU A 40 -0.68 0.20 -11.29
CA GLU A 40 -1.41 0.36 -12.54
C GLU A 40 -2.62 -0.58 -12.66
N LYS A 41 -2.42 -1.87 -12.31
CA LYS A 41 -3.38 -2.95 -12.52
C LYS A 41 -3.75 -3.62 -11.19
N PRO A 42 -4.74 -3.08 -10.46
CA PRO A 42 -5.13 -3.64 -9.18
C PRO A 42 -5.90 -4.95 -9.32
N ASN A 43 -5.59 -5.90 -8.45
CA ASN A 43 -6.41 -7.09 -8.23
C ASN A 43 -7.87 -6.66 -7.88
N SER A 44 -8.84 -7.47 -8.29
CA SER A 44 -10.27 -7.22 -8.05
C SER A 44 -10.62 -7.06 -6.56
N GLU A 45 -9.98 -7.80 -5.65
CA GLU A 45 -10.14 -7.64 -4.20
C GLU A 45 -9.64 -6.28 -3.70
N ILE A 46 -8.50 -5.80 -4.18
CA ILE A 46 -7.97 -4.46 -3.83
C ILE A 46 -8.96 -3.38 -4.28
N THR A 47 -9.53 -3.55 -5.48
CA THR A 47 -10.57 -2.64 -5.98
C THR A 47 -11.81 -2.64 -5.08
N LYS A 48 -12.29 -3.82 -4.65
CA LYS A 48 -13.41 -3.96 -3.71
C LYS A 48 -13.11 -3.31 -2.35
N LEU A 49 -11.90 -3.50 -1.81
CA LEU A 49 -11.48 -2.87 -0.55
C LEU A 49 -11.48 -1.35 -0.66
N SER A 50 -11.02 -0.80 -1.79
CA SER A 50 -11.05 0.64 -2.04
C SER A 50 -12.48 1.17 -2.16
N GLN A 51 -13.39 0.46 -2.83
CA GLN A 51 -14.81 0.83 -2.92
C GLN A 51 -15.48 0.85 -1.54
N LYS A 52 -15.09 -0.08 -0.66
CA LYS A 52 -15.51 -0.11 0.76
C LYS A 52 -14.81 0.92 1.63
N LYS A 53 -13.98 1.81 1.05
CA LYS A 53 -13.19 2.84 1.75
C LYS A 53 -12.22 2.29 2.82
N LYS A 54 -11.87 0.99 2.76
CA LYS A 54 -10.90 0.37 3.68
C LYS A 54 -9.46 0.77 3.36
N ILE A 55 -9.19 1.08 2.09
CA ILE A 55 -7.89 1.55 1.60
C ILE A 55 -8.08 2.70 0.60
N THR A 56 -7.05 3.49 0.41
CA THR A 56 -6.98 4.44 -0.72
C THR A 56 -6.22 3.78 -1.88
N LEU A 57 -6.85 3.65 -3.04
CA LEU A 57 -6.20 3.13 -4.25
C LEU A 57 -5.87 4.25 -5.23
N LYS A 58 -4.62 4.29 -5.71
CA LYS A 58 -4.15 5.17 -6.79
C LYS A 58 -3.71 4.33 -7.98
N LYS A 59 -4.52 4.34 -9.04
CA LYS A 59 -4.23 3.64 -10.29
C LYS A 59 -3.24 4.47 -11.12
N ILE A 60 -1.96 4.30 -10.87
CA ILE A 60 -0.90 5.10 -11.48
C ILE A 60 0.25 4.15 -11.85
N LYS A 61 0.80 4.32 -13.06
CA LYS A 61 2.07 3.71 -13.44
C LYS A 61 3.21 4.49 -12.78
N ILE A 62 4.04 3.80 -12.00
CA ILE A 62 5.12 4.45 -11.26
C ILE A 62 6.30 4.64 -12.21
N THR A 63 6.67 5.90 -12.44
CA THR A 63 7.87 6.29 -13.20
C THR A 63 8.92 6.95 -12.31
N SER A 64 8.53 7.39 -11.11
CA SER A 64 9.41 8.05 -10.15
C SER A 64 8.85 7.90 -8.74
N MET A 65 9.74 7.84 -7.74
CA MET A 65 9.42 7.77 -6.32
C MET A 65 9.15 9.15 -5.68
N LEU A 66 9.22 10.25 -6.44
CA LEU A 66 9.03 11.61 -5.93
C LEU A 66 7.66 11.83 -5.26
N PHE A 67 6.63 11.06 -5.65
CA PHE A 67 5.31 11.12 -5.03
C PHE A 67 5.33 10.76 -3.54
N LEU A 68 6.29 9.97 -3.06
CA LEU A 68 6.37 9.57 -1.65
C LEU A 68 6.51 10.78 -0.73
N LYS A 69 7.22 11.83 -1.17
CA LYS A 69 7.40 13.08 -0.39
C LYS A 69 6.06 13.75 -0.06
N LYS A 70 5.06 13.64 -0.93
CA LYS A 70 3.72 14.20 -0.72
C LYS A 70 2.99 13.55 0.44
N TYR A 71 3.18 12.24 0.62
CA TYR A 71 2.43 11.44 1.58
C TYR A 71 3.13 11.28 2.93
N LYS A 72 4.44 11.59 3.01
CA LYS A 72 5.28 11.44 4.20
C LYS A 72 5.03 10.08 4.90
N PRO A 73 5.23 8.95 4.19
CA PRO A 73 4.90 7.63 4.71
C PRO A 73 5.76 7.27 5.91
N PHE A 74 5.19 6.53 6.85
CA PHE A 74 5.94 5.88 7.92
C PHE A 74 6.60 4.58 7.43
N LEU A 75 5.89 3.82 6.61
CA LEU A 75 6.35 2.57 6.03
C LEU A 75 6.02 2.54 4.54
N VAL A 76 6.98 2.13 3.72
CA VAL A 76 6.78 1.86 2.30
C VAL A 76 7.10 0.38 2.04
N ILE A 77 6.16 -0.33 1.42
CA ILE A 77 6.34 -1.73 1.03
C ILE A 77 6.29 -1.82 -0.48
N ALA A 78 7.40 -2.21 -1.10
CA ALA A 78 7.42 -2.59 -2.50
C ALA A 78 6.91 -4.04 -2.64
N SER A 79 5.87 -4.23 -3.44
CA SER A 79 5.22 -5.50 -3.75
C SER A 79 4.90 -5.55 -5.24
N THR A 80 5.87 -5.11 -6.05
CA THR A 80 5.87 -5.17 -7.52
C THR A 80 6.84 -6.26 -7.98
N THR A 81 6.61 -6.78 -9.19
CA THR A 81 7.53 -7.68 -9.89
C THR A 81 8.47 -6.95 -10.84
N ASP A 82 8.27 -5.65 -11.04
CA ASP A 82 9.21 -4.82 -11.80
C ASP A 82 10.54 -4.73 -11.04
N SER A 83 11.61 -5.20 -11.65
CA SER A 83 12.95 -5.26 -11.07
C SER A 83 13.74 -3.95 -11.17
N LEU A 84 13.18 -2.94 -11.84
CA LEU A 84 13.91 -1.90 -12.60
C LEU A 84 14.69 -2.48 -13.79
#